data_AF-A0A0C9UUP6-F1
#
_entry.id   AF-A0A0C9UUP6-F1
#
_cell.length_a   1.000
_cell.length_b   1.000
_cell.length_c   1.000
_cell.angle_alpha   90.00
_cell.angle_beta   90.00
_cell.angle_gamma   90.00
#
_symmetry.space_group_name_H-M   'P 1'
#
loop_
_entity.id
_entity.type
_entity.pdbx_description
1 polymer ?
#
loop_
_entity_poly.entity_id
_entity_poly.type
_entity_poly.pdbx_seq_one_letter_code
_entity_poly.pdbx_strand_id
1 'polypeptide(L)'
;MAPPLHDLTRYLLAAGGTTNPDGVDAHLLYVEDDCLRLKHWTGTRFGDEETIAEDIRPGSTASYVVNGTIRIIVCISSANVIRALKYHEEDEEWVEDESIPGHTVHPNGHITAGVDAEQRLRGVLRLEGQTDSHDCQ
;
A
#
# COMPACT_ATOMS: atom_id res chain seq x y z
N MET A 1 24.29 -3.22 3.58
CA MET A 1 24.49 -4.46 2.80
C MET A 1 23.30 -4.55 1.84
N ALA A 2 23.52 -4.69 0.53
CA ALA A 2 22.41 -4.75 -0.43
C ALA A 2 21.62 -6.06 -0.20
N PRO A 3 20.28 -6.04 -0.31
CA PRO A 3 19.48 -7.25 -0.16
C PRO A 3 19.86 -8.26 -1.27
N PRO A 4 19.89 -9.57 -0.98
CA PRO A 4 19.99 -10.62 -1.99
C PRO A 4 19.00 -10.40 -3.14
N LEU A 5 19.35 -10.80 -4.36
CA LEU A 5 18.51 -10.59 -5.56
C LEU A 5 17.07 -11.10 -5.38
N HIS A 6 16.90 -12.23 -4.71
CA HIS A 6 15.59 -12.81 -4.45
C HIS A 6 14.73 -11.92 -3.54
N ASP A 7 15.35 -11.19 -2.60
CA ASP A 7 14.64 -10.24 -1.73
C ASP A 7 14.22 -9.00 -2.53
N LEU A 8 15.08 -8.52 -3.45
CA LEU A 8 14.72 -7.43 -4.37
C LEU A 8 13.50 -7.76 -5.22
N THR A 9 13.42 -8.97 -5.77
CA THR A 9 12.24 -9.40 -6.54
C THR A 9 10.96 -9.35 -5.71
N ARG A 10 11.01 -9.68 -4.41
CA ARG A 10 9.82 -9.60 -3.55
C ARG A 10 9.35 -8.17 -3.37
N TYR A 11 10.25 -7.24 -3.09
CA TYR A 11 9.92 -5.81 -2.96
C TYR A 11 9.36 -5.24 -4.26
N LEU A 12 9.85 -5.70 -5.43
CA LEU A 12 9.35 -5.26 -6.73
C LEU A 12 7.97 -5.83 -7.10
N LEU A 13 7.61 -6.99 -6.55
CA LEU A 13 6.31 -7.64 -6.78
C LEU A 13 5.24 -7.22 -5.76
N ALA A 14 5.65 -6.70 -4.60
CA ALA A 14 4.72 -6.21 -3.60
C ALA A 14 3.98 -4.96 -4.11
N ALA A 15 2.69 -4.85 -3.77
CA ALA A 15 1.89 -3.65 -4.04
C ALA A 15 2.38 -2.44 -3.23
N GLY A 16 3.03 -2.71 -2.10
CA GLY A 16 3.62 -1.74 -1.19
C GLY A 16 4.13 -2.45 0.07
N GLY A 17 4.54 -1.68 1.08
CA GLY A 17 4.94 -2.25 2.35
C GLY A 17 5.77 -1.28 3.17
N THR A 18 6.26 -1.79 4.30
CA THR A 18 7.19 -1.09 5.18
C THR A 18 8.26 -2.06 5.66
N THR A 19 9.47 -1.56 5.86
CA THR A 19 10.61 -2.30 6.44
C THR A 19 10.85 -1.80 7.85
N ASN A 20 11.14 -2.68 8.80
CA ASN A 20 11.56 -2.19 10.12
C ASN A 20 12.95 -1.53 10.03
N PRO A 21 13.35 -0.75 11.05
CA PRO A 21 14.60 0.01 11.02
C PRO A 21 15.86 -0.84 10.86
N ASP A 22 15.82 -2.14 11.20
CA ASP A 22 16.95 -3.05 11.01
C ASP A 22 17.08 -3.55 9.55
N GLY A 23 16.04 -3.37 8.74
CA GLY A 23 15.98 -3.76 7.34
C GLY A 23 16.01 -5.27 7.09
N VAL A 24 15.87 -6.09 8.14
CA VAL A 24 15.92 -7.55 8.04
C VAL A 24 14.52 -8.10 7.83
N ASP A 25 13.55 -7.56 8.54
CA ASP A 25 12.15 -7.90 8.40
C ASP A 25 11.39 -6.81 7.61
N ALA A 26 10.24 -7.21 7.06
CA ALA A 26 9.36 -6.30 6.34
C ALA A 26 7.92 -6.78 6.43
N HIS A 27 6.99 -5.83 6.40
CA HIS A 27 5.58 -6.11 6.18
C HIS A 27 5.23 -5.70 4.75
N LEU A 28 4.94 -6.69 3.91
CA LEU A 28 4.70 -6.51 2.48
C LEU A 28 3.22 -6.68 2.16
N LEU A 29 2.70 -5.78 1.34
CA LEU A 29 1.33 -5.81 0.86
C LEU A 29 1.26 -6.51 -0.50
N TYR A 30 0.31 -7.41 -0.67
CA TYR A 30 0.02 -8.10 -1.91
C TYR A 30 -1.47 -7.95 -2.25
N VAL A 31 -1.76 -7.73 -3.53
CA VAL A 31 -3.14 -7.79 -4.04
C VAL A 31 -3.33 -9.15 -4.69
N GLU A 32 -4.12 -10.01 -4.06
CA GLU A 32 -4.34 -11.41 -4.45
C GLU A 32 -5.83 -11.73 -4.28
N ASP A 33 -6.46 -12.29 -5.30
CA ASP A 33 -7.90 -12.65 -5.30
C ASP A 33 -8.81 -11.48 -4.85
N ASP A 34 -8.60 -10.29 -5.44
CA ASP A 34 -9.30 -9.04 -5.10
C ASP A 34 -9.18 -8.62 -3.62
N CYS A 35 -8.24 -9.20 -2.87
CA CYS A 35 -7.97 -8.90 -1.47
C CYS A 35 -6.59 -8.25 -1.30
N LEU A 36 -6.49 -7.31 -0.36
CA LEU A 36 -5.21 -6.81 0.12
C LEU A 36 -4.74 -7.66 1.29
N ARG A 37 -3.59 -8.32 1.12
CA ARG A 37 -2.97 -9.18 2.13
C ARG A 37 -1.69 -8.56 2.65
N LEU A 38 -1.48 -8.62 3.96
CA LEU A 38 -0.24 -8.25 4.62
C LEU A 38 0.54 -9.51 4.96
N LYS A 39 1.78 -9.61 4.46
CA LYS A 39 2.67 -10.75 4.71
C LYS A 39 3.91 -10.29 5.45
N HIS A 40 4.22 -10.93 6.58
CA HIS A 40 5.43 -10.65 7.34
C HIS A 40 6.62 -11.43 6.75
N TRP A 41 7.57 -10.72 6.16
CA TRP A 41 8.84 -11.25 5.69
C TRP A 41 9.89 -11.19 6.80
N THR A 42 10.49 -12.31 7.18
CA THR A 42 11.45 -12.39 8.29
C THR A 42 12.91 -12.35 7.84
N GLY A 43 13.18 -11.92 6.59
CA GLY A 43 14.51 -12.02 5.97
C GLY A 43 14.84 -13.38 5.37
N THR A 44 14.08 -14.43 5.70
CA THR A 44 14.33 -15.80 5.20
C THR A 44 13.07 -16.52 4.71
N ARG A 45 11.90 -16.21 5.28
CA ARG A 45 10.61 -16.78 4.89
C ARG A 45 9.48 -15.80 5.18
N PHE A 46 8.31 -16.06 4.59
CA PHE A 46 7.08 -15.45 5.08
C PHE A 46 6.64 -16.15 6.37
N GLY A 47 6.31 -15.34 7.37
CA GLY A 47 5.68 -15.74 8.62
C GLY A 47 4.17 -15.61 8.49
N ASP A 48 3.58 -14.78 9.36
CA ASP A 48 2.14 -14.58 9.41
C ASP A 48 1.63 -13.79 8.20
N GLU A 49 0.39 -14.09 7.84
CA GLU A 49 -0.36 -13.45 6.77
C GLU A 49 -1.74 -13.03 7.28
N GLU A 50 -2.15 -11.81 6.95
CA GLU A 50 -3.42 -11.21 7.36
C GLU A 50 -4.15 -10.67 6.11
N THR A 51 -5.47 -10.85 6.04
CA THR A 51 -6.30 -10.18 5.04
C THR A 51 -6.77 -8.84 5.61
N ILE A 52 -6.37 -7.76 4.96
CA ILE A 52 -6.57 -6.38 5.42
C ILE A 52 -7.88 -5.81 4.91
N ALA A 53 -8.18 -6.08 3.64
CA ALA A 53 -9.36 -5.55 2.98
C ALA A 53 -9.74 -6.41 1.77
N GLU A 54 -11.04 -6.51 1.51
CA GLU A 54 -11.61 -7.09 0.28
C GLU A 54 -11.93 -5.96 -0.73
N ASP A 55 -12.40 -6.34 -1.92
CA ASP A 55 -12.77 -5.43 -3.00
C ASP A 55 -11.63 -4.48 -3.42
N ILE A 56 -10.44 -5.03 -3.62
CA ILE A 56 -9.23 -4.30 -3.97
C ILE A 56 -8.93 -4.47 -5.45
N ARG A 57 -8.57 -3.38 -6.11
CA ARG A 57 -8.34 -3.38 -7.56
C ARG A 57 -7.12 -4.25 -7.90
N PRO A 58 -7.27 -5.28 -8.76
CA PRO A 58 -6.15 -6.10 -9.21
C PRO A 58 -4.99 -5.28 -9.77
N GLY A 59 -3.76 -5.65 -9.40
CA GLY A 59 -2.54 -4.99 -9.86
C GLY A 59 -2.35 -3.54 -9.39
N SER A 60 -3.20 -3.05 -8.49
CA SER A 60 -3.01 -1.73 -7.88
C SER A 60 -1.86 -1.71 -6.89
N THR A 61 -1.32 -0.51 -6.65
CA THR A 61 -0.37 -0.30 -5.55
C THR A 61 -1.13 0.03 -4.27
N ALA A 62 -0.45 -0.17 -3.15
CA ALA A 62 -0.90 0.23 -1.82
C ALA A 62 0.27 0.87 -1.08
N SER A 63 0.00 1.51 0.05
CA SER A 63 1.04 2.08 0.90
C SER A 63 0.78 1.75 2.35
N TYR A 64 1.81 1.25 3.02
CA TYR A 64 1.79 1.01 4.44
C TYR A 64 2.64 2.07 5.13
N VAL A 65 1.98 2.98 5.83
CA VAL A 65 2.60 4.07 6.59
C VAL A 65 2.59 3.70 8.07
N VAL A 66 3.79 3.62 8.65
CA VAL A 66 3.99 3.40 10.10
C VAL A 66 4.65 4.64 10.69
N ASN A 67 4.04 5.20 11.72
CA ASN A 67 4.54 6.38 12.43
C ASN A 67 4.28 6.26 13.94
N GLY A 68 5.30 5.84 14.69
CA GLY A 68 5.13 5.50 16.09
C GLY A 68 4.14 4.35 16.26
N THR A 69 3.05 4.59 16.99
CA THR A 69 1.94 3.62 17.16
C THR A 69 0.90 3.71 16.03
N ILE A 70 0.94 4.75 15.21
CA ILE A 70 -0.03 4.93 14.13
C ILE A 70 0.37 4.05 12.95
N ARG A 71 -0.56 3.20 12.51
CA ARG A 71 -0.43 2.34 11.34
C ARG A 71 -1.61 2.61 10.40
N ILE A 72 -1.30 3.06 9.19
CA ILE A 72 -2.29 3.37 8.16
C ILE A 72 -1.90 2.65 6.87
N ILE A 73 -2.87 1.99 6.26
CA ILE A 73 -2.76 1.43 4.92
C ILE A 73 -3.63 2.25 3.99
N VAL A 74 -3.08 2.66 2.85
CA VAL A 74 -3.84 3.34 1.79
C VAL A 74 -3.84 2.43 0.56
N CYS A 75 -5.02 2.15 0.01
CA CYS A 75 -5.19 1.24 -1.12
C CYS A 75 -6.26 1.75 -2.10
N ILE A 76 -6.41 1.05 -3.24
CA ILE A 76 -7.40 1.41 -4.25
C ILE A 76 -8.40 0.26 -4.39
N SER A 77 -9.67 0.54 -4.14
CA SER A 77 -10.76 -0.42 -4.31
C SER A 77 -11.01 -0.79 -5.77
N SER A 78 -11.68 -1.91 -6.01
CA SER A 78 -12.16 -2.38 -7.32
C SER A 78 -13.01 -1.33 -8.05
N ALA A 79 -13.68 -0.44 -7.32
CA ALA A 79 -14.43 0.70 -7.84
C ALA A 79 -13.55 1.92 -8.22
N ASN A 80 -12.22 1.79 -8.19
CA ASN A 80 -11.25 2.87 -8.39
C ASN A 80 -11.40 4.02 -7.37
N VAL A 81 -11.70 3.69 -6.11
CA VAL A 81 -11.77 4.68 -5.01
C VAL A 81 -10.65 4.40 -4.01
N ILE A 82 -9.88 5.43 -3.66
CA ILE A 82 -8.89 5.37 -2.58
C ILE A 82 -9.61 5.07 -1.26
N ARG A 83 -9.12 4.07 -0.54
CA ARG A 83 -9.52 3.72 0.84
C ARG A 83 -8.32 3.89 1.75
N ALA A 84 -8.59 4.24 3.00
CA ALA A 84 -7.58 4.30 4.04
C ALA A 84 -8.05 3.43 5.20
N LEU A 85 -7.19 2.53 5.66
CA LEU A 85 -7.45 1.66 6.80
C LEU A 85 -6.49 2.02 7.91
N LYS A 86 -7.00 2.13 9.13
CA LYS A 86 -6.23 2.36 10.34
C LYS A 86 -6.28 1.11 11.21
N TYR A 87 -5.13 0.75 11.77
CA TYR A 87 -5.08 -0.35 12.73
C TYR A 87 -5.66 0.09 14.08
N HIS A 88 -6.61 -0.68 14.61
CA HIS A 88 -7.20 -0.50 15.93
C HIS A 88 -6.52 -1.45 16.93
N GLU A 89 -5.65 -0.92 17.79
CA GLU A 89 -4.82 -1.74 18.69
C GLU A 89 -5.64 -2.56 19.70
N GLU A 90 -6.82 -2.07 20.13
CA GLU A 90 -7.63 -2.77 21.14
C GLU A 90 -8.33 -4.01 20.58
N ASP A 91 -8.73 -3.97 19.31
CA ASP A 91 -9.44 -5.07 18.64
C ASP A 91 -8.51 -5.90 17.74
N GLU A 92 -7.23 -5.49 17.64
CA GLU A 92 -6.22 -6.08 16.76
C GLU A 92 -6.67 -6.18 15.28
N GLU A 93 -7.47 -5.22 14.82
CA GLU A 93 -8.14 -5.25 13.50
C GLU A 93 -7.87 -3.98 12.67
N TRP A 94 -7.94 -4.12 11.34
CA TRP A 94 -7.93 -3.00 10.40
C TRP A 94 -9.34 -2.49 10.12
N VAL A 95 -9.56 -1.20 10.37
CA VAL A 95 -10.86 -0.54 10.16
C VAL A 95 -10.72 0.64 9.20
N GLU A 96 -11.79 1.00 8.50
CA GLU A 96 -11.81 2.19 7.64
C GLU A 96 -11.51 3.47 8.44
N ASP A 97 -10.61 4.30 7.93
CA ASP A 97 -10.31 5.61 8.48
C ASP A 97 -11.22 6.66 7.84
N GLU A 98 -12.37 6.89 8.47
CA GLU A 98 -13.37 7.87 8.02
C GLU A 98 -12.85 9.31 7.98
N SER A 99 -11.69 9.60 8.61
CA SER A 99 -11.08 10.93 8.55
C SER A 99 -10.44 11.23 7.19
N ILE A 100 -10.18 10.20 6.38
CA ILE A 100 -9.63 10.32 5.03
C ILE A 100 -10.76 10.04 4.04
N PRO A 101 -11.28 11.07 3.35
CA PRO A 101 -12.39 10.87 2.42
C PRO A 101 -11.96 10.02 1.22
N GLY A 102 -12.87 9.16 0.77
CA GLY A 102 -12.67 8.39 -0.45
C GLY A 102 -12.54 9.30 -1.67
N HIS A 103 -11.55 9.01 -2.52
CA HIS A 103 -11.31 9.76 -3.75
C HIS A 103 -11.28 8.82 -4.95
N THR A 104 -12.09 9.10 -5.96
CA THR A 104 -12.06 8.37 -7.22
C THR A 104 -10.79 8.69 -7.98
N VAL A 105 -10.13 7.65 -8.49
CA VAL A 105 -8.89 7.73 -9.23
C VAL A 105 -9.04 7.13 -10.61
N HIS A 106 -8.09 7.43 -11.49
CA HIS A 106 -8.03 6.78 -12.80
C HIS A 106 -7.86 5.25 -12.65
N PRO A 107 -8.47 4.42 -13.52
CA PRO A 107 -8.34 2.97 -13.47
C PRO A 107 -6.91 2.43 -13.50
N ASN A 108 -5.99 3.19 -14.12
CA ASN A 108 -4.57 2.86 -14.21
C ASN A 108 -3.68 3.75 -13.30
N GLY A 109 -4.28 4.48 -12.35
CA GLY A 109 -3.51 5.33 -11.43
C GLY A 109 -2.84 4.50 -10.34
N HIS A 110 -1.64 4.87 -9.91
CA HIS A 110 -0.93 4.25 -8.79
C HIS A 110 -0.86 5.20 -7.60
N ILE A 111 -0.99 4.67 -6.39
CA ILE A 111 -0.86 5.43 -5.15
C ILE A 111 0.44 5.12 -4.43
N THR A 112 1.04 6.16 -3.87
CA THR A 112 2.04 6.06 -2.80
C THR A 112 1.66 7.04 -1.69
N ALA A 113 1.90 6.68 -0.44
CA ALA A 113 1.66 7.55 0.70
C ALA A 113 2.84 7.50 1.68
N GLY A 114 3.03 8.59 2.39
CA GLY A 114 4.03 8.74 3.44
C GLY A 114 3.64 9.83 4.43
N VAL A 115 4.52 10.13 5.37
CA VAL A 115 4.36 11.26 6.28
C VAL A 115 5.30 12.39 5.90
N ASP A 116 4.87 13.64 6.06
CA ASP A 116 5.75 14.80 5.96
C ASP A 116 6.55 15.03 7.24
N ALA A 117 7.41 16.06 7.24
CA ALA A 117 8.24 16.42 8.39
C ALA A 117 7.41 16.80 9.65
N GLU A 118 6.14 17.15 9.48
CA GLU A 118 5.20 17.46 10.55
C GLU A 118 4.37 16.24 10.97
N GLN A 119 4.73 15.04 10.50
CA GLN A 119 4.04 13.79 10.79
C GLN A 119 2.62 13.70 10.22
N ARG A 120 2.30 14.51 9.22
CA ARG A 120 0.99 14.48 8.55
C ARG A 120 1.02 13.51 7.38
N LEU A 121 -0.02 12.70 7.24
CA LEU A 121 -0.16 11.80 6.09
C LEU A 121 -0.27 12.62 4.78
N ARG A 122 0.53 12.23 3.79
CA ARG A 122 0.52 12.76 2.42
C ARG A 122 0.40 11.59 1.45
N GLY A 123 -0.61 11.64 0.58
CA GLY A 123 -0.73 10.75 -0.56
C GLY A 123 -0.26 11.43 -1.83
N VAL A 124 0.47 10.71 -2.68
CA VAL A 124 0.79 11.09 -4.05
C VAL A 124 0.16 10.07 -4.98
N LEU A 125 -0.69 10.54 -5.88
CA LEU A 125 -1.28 9.74 -6.95
C LEU A 125 -0.48 9.98 -8.23
N ARG A 126 0.06 8.92 -8.81
CA ARG A 126 0.68 8.95 -10.14
C ARG A 126 -0.31 8.40 -11.16
N LEU A 127 -0.61 9.19 -12.19
CA LEU A 127 -1.31 8.71 -13.37
C LEU A 127 -0.27 8.20 -14.37
N GLU A 128 -0.46 6.99 -14.91
CA GLU A 128 0.29 6.58 -16.08
C GLU A 128 -0.26 7.29 -17.32
N GLY A 129 0.63 8.03 -18.00
CA GLY A 129 0.49 8.50 -19.38
C GLY A 129 -0.89 8.92 -19.84
N GLN A 130 -1.27 10.17 -19.59
CA GLN A 130 -2.10 10.87 -20.55
C GLN A 130 -1.18 11.27 -21.71
N THR A 131 -1.06 10.40 -22.71
CA THR A 131 -0.55 10.83 -24.01
C THR A 131 -1.64 11.72 -24.58
N ASP A 132 -1.58 13.02 -24.31
CA ASP A 132 -2.32 14.01 -25.09
C ASP A 132 -1.76 13.96 -26.51
N SER A 133 -2.29 13.04 -27.33
CA SER A 133 -2.29 13.24 -28.78
C SER A 133 -3.32 14.32 -29.09
N HIS A 134 -2.93 15.58 -28.86
CA HIS A 134 -3.47 16.67 -29.65
C HIS A 134 -2.91 16.51 -31.07
N ASP A 135 -3.55 15.64 -31.85
CA ASP A 135 -3.42 15.66 -33.29
C ASP A 135 -4.48 16.61 -33.85
N CYS A 136 -4.00 17.55 -34.67
CA CYS A 136 -4.77 18.57 -35.36
C CYS A 136 -5.98 18.00 -36.10
N GLN A 137 -7.11 18.71 -36.00
CA GLN A 137 -7.94 19.04 -37.16
C GLN A 137 -8.36 20.51 -37.09
#